data_AF-A0A533Z9C4-F1
#
_entry.id   AF-A0A533Z9C4-F1
#
_cell.length_a   1.000
_cell.length_b   1.000
_cell.length_c   1.000
_cell.angle_alpha   90.00
_cell.angle_beta   90.00
_cell.angle_gamma   90.00
#
_symmetry.space_group_name_H-M   'P 1'
#
loop_
_entity.id
_entity.type
_entity.pdbx_description
1 polymer ?
#
loop_
_entity_poly.entity_id
_entity_poly.type
_entity_poly.pdbx_seq_one_letter_code
_entity_poly.pdbx_strand_id
1 'polypeptide(L)' 'EMSTPEEAKKAIEALNGTQFEGRTLTVNEARPQEPRSGGGGGGGGGRGGDRGGRGGRW' A
#
# COMPACT_ATOMS: atom_id res chain seq x y z
N GLU A 1 15.95 -18.09 -6.06
CA GLU A 1 16.90 -17.68 -5.01
C GLU A 1 18.02 -16.87 -5.66
N MET A 2 18.23 -15.61 -5.30
CA MET A 2 19.48 -14.90 -5.60
C MET A 2 20.39 -15.14 -4.38
N SER A 3 21.05 -16.29 -4.34
CA SER A 3 21.64 -16.84 -3.11
C SER A 3 22.92 -16.14 -2.67
N THR A 4 23.47 -15.21 -3.47
CA THR A 4 24.67 -14.46 -3.10
C THR A 4 24.45 -12.93 -3.12
N PRO A 5 25.06 -12.18 -2.18
CA PRO A 5 25.02 -10.71 -2.18
C PRO A 5 25.56 -10.09 -3.48
N GLU A 6 26.45 -10.79 -4.18
CA GLU A 6 27.03 -10.35 -5.45
C GLU A 6 26.04 -10.48 -6.62
N GLU A 7 25.29 -11.58 -6.68
CA GLU A 7 24.22 -11.76 -7.66
C GLU A 7 23.09 -10.75 -7.46
N ALA A 8 22.75 -10.45 -6.19
CA ALA A 8 21.76 -9.43 -5.86
C ALA A 8 22.16 -8.04 -6.40
N LYS A 9 23.44 -7.64 -6.25
CA LYS A 9 23.94 -6.36 -6.79
C LYS A 9 23.86 -6.30 -8.31
N LYS A 10 24.31 -7.36 -9.00
CA LYS A 10 24.23 -7.44 -10.47
C LYS A 10 22.79 -7.36 -10.97
N ALA A 11 21.86 -8.02 -10.28
CA ALA A 11 20.44 -7.95 -10.63
C ALA A 11 19.84 -6.56 -10.39
N ILE A 12 20.21 -5.89 -9.29
CA ILE A 12 19.80 -4.50 -9.02
C ILE A 12 20.27 -3.58 -10.16
N GLU A 13 21.56 -3.63 -10.52
CA GLU A 13 22.11 -2.81 -11.61
C GLU A 13 21.45 -3.08 -12.96
N ALA A 14 21.14 -4.34 -13.26
CA ALA A 14 20.56 -4.73 -14.54
C ALA A 14 19.05 -4.41 -14.65
N LEU A 15 18.31 -4.42 -13.54
CA LEU A 15 16.85 -4.35 -13.55
C LEU A 15 16.31 -2.99 -13.05
N ASN A 16 17.07 -2.25 -12.26
CA ASN A 16 16.66 -0.94 -11.80
C ASN A 16 16.55 0.05 -12.97
N GLY A 17 15.38 0.67 -13.13
CA GLY A 17 15.11 1.57 -14.25
C GLY A 17 14.64 0.88 -15.54
N THR A 18 14.54 -0.45 -15.56
CA THR A 18 13.97 -1.17 -16.71
C THR A 18 12.47 -0.96 -16.81
N GLN A 19 11.93 -0.95 -18.04
CA GLN A 19 10.49 -0.93 -18.25
C GLN A 19 9.91 -2.33 -18.18
N PHE A 20 8.91 -2.49 -17.33
CA PHE A 20 8.11 -3.69 -17.20
C PHE A 20 6.63 -3.31 -17.31
N GLU A 21 5.95 -3.84 -18.32
CA GLU A 21 4.52 -3.54 -18.59
C GLU A 21 4.22 -2.03 -18.68
N GLY A 22 5.14 -1.27 -19.30
CA GLY A 22 5.01 0.19 -19.44
C GLY A 22 5.27 1.00 -18.17
N ARG A 23 5.77 0.37 -17.10
CA ARG A 23 6.16 1.02 -15.85
C ARG A 23 7.65 0.83 -15.58
N THR A 24 8.31 1.89 -15.16
CA THR A 24 9.72 1.81 -14.74
C THR A 24 9.81 1.10 -13.40
N LEU A 25 10.56 0.00 -13.34
CA LEU A 25 10.81 -0.72 -12.10
C LEU A 25 11.87 -0.02 -11.26
N THR A 26 11.68 0.01 -9.94
CA THR A 26 12.73 0.35 -8.98
C THR A 26 13.13 -0.90 -8.23
N VAL A 27 14.38 -1.32 -8.38
CA VAL A 27 14.91 -2.53 -7.74
C VAL A 27 15.98 -2.09 -6.74
N ASN A 28 15.80 -2.46 -5.47
CA ASN A 28 16.69 -2.08 -4.36
C ASN A 28 16.96 -3.28 -3.46
N GLU A 29 18.01 -3.20 -2.65
CA GLU A 29 18.25 -4.16 -1.58
C GLU A 29 17.08 -4.16 -0.58
N ALA A 30 16.59 -5.35 -0.24
CA ALA A 30 15.46 -5.51 0.65
C ALA A 30 15.82 -4.99 2.06
N ARG A 31 15.06 -4.00 2.55
CA ARG A 31 15.17 -3.50 3.92
C ARG A 31 13.96 -4.00 4.72
N PRO A 32 14.11 -4.28 6.03
CA PRO A 32 12.99 -4.63 6.89
C PRO A 32 11.86 -3.60 6.75
N GLN A 33 10.63 -4.07 6.57
CA GLN A 33 9.48 -3.18 6.49
C GLN A 33 9.29 -2.53 7.86
N GLU A 34 9.23 -1.20 7.89
CA GLU A 34 8.92 -0.49 9.13
C GLU A 34 7.54 -0.92 9.66
N PRO A 35 7.39 -1.04 11.00
CA PRO A 35 6.09 -1.32 11.60
C PRO A 35 5.09 -0.29 11.11
N ARG A 36 4.04 -0.75 10.42
CA ARG A 36 2.93 0.13 10.04
C ARG A 36 2.20 0.56 11.30
N SER A 37 2.59 1.69 11.89
CA SER A 37 1.75 2.33 12.90
C SER A 37 0.48 2.83 12.21
N GLY A 38 -0.67 2.21 12.51
CA GLY A 38 -1.94 2.57 11.87
C GLY A 38 -2.79 1.41 11.37
N GLY A 39 -2.76 0.25 12.02
CA GLY A 39 -3.79 -0.79 11.86
C GLY A 39 -4.92 -0.60 12.86
N GLY A 40 -5.68 0.49 12.76
CA GLY A 40 -6.79 0.75 13.69
C GLY A 40 -7.39 2.14 13.52
N GLY A 41 -8.14 2.36 12.44
CA GLY A 41 -8.81 3.64 12.24
C GLY A 41 -9.37 3.79 10.84
N GLY A 42 -10.54 3.21 10.61
CA GLY A 42 -11.27 3.34 9.35
C GLY A 42 -12.75 3.10 9.59
N GLY A 43 -13.42 4.14 10.09
CA GLY A 43 -14.88 4.19 10.13
C GLY A 43 -15.46 4.04 8.72
N GLY A 44 -16.61 3.38 8.64
CA GLY A 44 -17.40 3.32 7.41
C GLY A 44 -18.35 2.15 7.39
N GLY A 45 -19.65 2.43 7.50
CA GLY A 45 -20.64 1.62 6.79
C GLY A 45 -21.81 1.08 7.59
N GLY A 46 -22.78 1.96 7.88
CA GLY A 46 -24.11 1.75 7.29
C GLY A 46 -25.26 1.38 8.23
N ARG A 47 -26.45 1.79 7.75
CA ARG A 47 -27.83 1.49 8.21
C ARG A 47 -28.29 2.50 9.27
N GLY A 48 -29.10 3.52 9.00
CA GLY A 48 -30.22 3.60 8.06
C GLY A 48 -31.50 3.24 8.82
N GLY A 49 -32.40 4.23 9.02
CA GLY A 49 -33.48 4.17 10.03
C GLY A 49 -32.88 4.50 11.39
N ASP A 50 -33.36 5.37 12.27
CA ASP A 50 -34.72 5.54 12.76
C ASP A 50 -34.76 6.85 13.57
N ARG A 51 -35.15 7.99 13.00
CA ARG A 51 -35.74 9.12 13.77
C ARG A 51 -36.70 9.88 12.89
N GLY A 52 -37.83 9.23 12.65
CA GLY A 52 -38.99 9.88 12.06
C GLY A 52 -39.41 11.13 12.84
N GLY A 53 -39.82 12.14 12.07
CA GLY A 53 -40.98 12.96 12.42
C GLY A 53 -40.78 14.00 13.53
N ARG A 54 -40.15 15.12 13.19
CA ARG A 54 -40.49 16.43 13.79
C ARG A 54 -40.32 17.52 12.73
N GLY A 55 -41.22 17.50 11.73
CA GLY A 55 -41.46 18.67 10.88
C GLY A 55 -41.90 19.83 11.77
N GLY A 56 -41.23 20.97 11.59
CA GLY A 56 -41.50 22.18 12.37
C GLY A 56 -42.95 22.61 12.23
N ARG A 57 -43.53 23.04 13.37
CA ARG A 57 -44.64 23.99 13.49
C ARG A 57 -44.62 24.58 14.90
N TRP A 58 -44.92 25.88 14.95
CA TRP A 58 -44.97 26.82 16.09
C TRP A 58 -43.62 27.43 16.46
#